data_AF-A0A1B0CF70-F1
#
_entry.id   AF-A0A1B0CF70-F1
#
_cell.length_a   1.000
_cell.length_b   1.000
_cell.length_c   1.000
_cell.angle_alpha   90.00
_cell.angle_beta   90.00
_cell.angle_gamma   90.00
#
_symmetry.space_group_name_H-M   'P 1'
#
loop_
_entity.id
_entity.type
_entity.pdbx_description
1 polymer ?
#
loop_
_entity_poly.entity_id
_entity_poly.type
_entity_poly.pdbx_seq_one_letter_code
_entity_poly.pdbx_strand_id
1 'polypeptide(L)'
;MNLSFAGGGFQGVYYSGVVACLQKCAPNLTYKKVYGTSAGALAAVALLINHLNDNLIDEILRLAAIGERSLFGSFKHIFNSSDYIYKILDKYLPEDAHLRVNGKLCISLTTFTDAENVVVSNFDSRSQLIQALVCSCFIPLFSGILPPYFNGVRYMDGEMSNNRPYCESSEEIVTVSAFSGECDICPCDTSQQILHMNWGNNILSLSKENIRRLSGVLIPPSSETLVKICEQGFYDTLKYLYRNNYIMNPRCLTIASVYGVESKEVLQATMDVYNCPFGAGAIEEVRKIMKPEQLMPLIENCRAHIVELVDGE
;
A
#
# COMPACT_ATOMS: atom_id res chain seq x y z
N MET A 1 12.28 -15.32 2.92
CA MET A 1 11.66 -14.39 3.89
C MET A 1 10.16 -14.58 3.89
N ASN A 2 9.52 -14.44 5.05
CA ASN A 2 8.06 -14.30 5.15
C ASN A 2 7.72 -12.83 5.38
N LEU A 3 6.67 -12.32 4.74
CA LEU A 3 6.20 -10.94 4.89
C LEU A 3 4.73 -10.93 5.28
N SER A 4 4.30 -9.97 6.10
CA SER A 4 2.88 -9.73 6.42
C SER A 4 2.55 -8.26 6.29
N PHE A 5 1.72 -7.91 5.31
CA PHE A 5 1.18 -6.57 5.12
C PHE A 5 -0.16 -6.44 5.83
N ALA A 6 -0.24 -5.51 6.78
CA ALA A 6 -1.50 -5.17 7.40
C ALA A 6 -2.45 -4.48 6.40
N GLY A 7 -3.72 -4.40 6.76
CA GLY A 7 -4.67 -3.51 6.12
C GLY A 7 -4.38 -2.02 6.35
N GLY A 8 -5.21 -1.15 5.78
CA GLY A 8 -5.07 0.31 5.96
C GLY A 8 -5.92 1.18 5.02
N GLY A 9 -6.84 0.61 4.23
CA GLY A 9 -7.68 1.38 3.30
C GLY A 9 -6.86 2.31 2.39
N PHE A 10 -7.21 3.60 2.34
CA PHE A 10 -6.47 4.59 1.54
C PHE A 10 -5.04 4.87 2.04
N GLN A 11 -4.72 4.57 3.31
CA GLN A 11 -3.32 4.60 3.79
C GLN A 11 -2.48 3.48 3.15
N GLY A 12 -3.12 2.51 2.49
CA GLY A 12 -2.44 1.45 1.74
C GLY A 12 -1.52 1.92 0.62
N VAL A 13 -1.60 3.19 0.22
CA VAL A 13 -0.60 3.85 -0.63
C VAL A 13 0.81 3.77 -0.03
N TYR A 14 0.93 3.70 1.29
CA TYR A 14 2.21 3.43 1.97
C TYR A 14 2.88 2.16 1.44
N TYR A 15 2.10 1.09 1.24
CA TYR A 15 2.61 -0.20 0.77
C TYR A 15 3.12 -0.14 -0.67
N SER A 16 2.67 0.81 -1.49
CA SER A 16 3.22 1.04 -2.83
C SER A 16 4.70 1.42 -2.76
N GLY A 17 5.05 2.32 -1.83
CA GLY A 17 6.44 2.69 -1.56
C GLY A 17 7.26 1.54 -1.01
N VAL A 18 6.67 0.73 -0.13
CA VAL A 18 7.32 -0.48 0.42
C VAL A 18 7.68 -1.45 -0.69
N VAL A 19 6.70 -1.82 -1.54
CA VAL A 19 6.91 -2.76 -2.65
C VAL A 19 7.95 -2.21 -3.64
N ALA A 20 7.86 -0.93 -3.99
CA ALA A 20 8.84 -0.29 -4.87
C ALA A 20 10.27 -0.33 -4.30
N CYS A 21 10.43 -0.12 -2.98
CA CYS A 21 11.73 -0.22 -2.32
C CYS A 21 12.25 -1.65 -2.33
N LEU A 22 11.43 -2.65 -1.98
CA LEU A 22 11.80 -4.06 -2.00
C LEU A 22 12.26 -4.50 -3.39
N GLN A 23 11.50 -4.17 -4.43
CA GLN A 23 11.82 -4.54 -5.81
C GLN A 23 13.10 -3.85 -6.33
N LYS A 24 13.32 -2.57 -5.99
CA LYS A 24 14.49 -1.81 -6.48
C LYS A 24 15.76 -2.09 -5.68
N CYS A 25 15.65 -2.17 -4.37
CA CYS A 25 16.80 -2.23 -3.45
C CYS A 25 17.17 -3.65 -3.04
N ALA A 26 16.24 -4.60 -3.09
CA ALA A 26 16.46 -6.01 -2.81
C ALA A 26 15.82 -6.95 -3.87
N PRO A 27 16.14 -6.77 -5.18
CA PRO A 27 15.45 -7.45 -6.28
C PRO A 27 15.52 -8.99 -6.24
N ASN A 28 16.56 -9.56 -5.63
CA ASN A 28 16.76 -11.01 -5.54
C ASN A 28 16.25 -11.60 -4.22
N LEU A 29 15.53 -10.83 -3.42
CA LEU A 29 14.96 -11.31 -2.17
C LEU A 29 13.82 -12.30 -2.46
N THR A 30 13.97 -13.53 -2.01
CA THR A 30 12.96 -14.58 -2.23
C THR A 30 11.95 -14.65 -1.10
N TYR A 31 10.67 -14.67 -1.46
CA TYR A 31 9.55 -14.76 -0.52
C TYR A 31 8.97 -16.18 -0.49
N LYS A 32 8.87 -16.74 0.72
CA LYS A 32 8.25 -18.05 0.96
C LYS A 32 6.74 -17.90 1.09
N LYS A 33 6.31 -17.06 2.04
CA LYS A 33 4.93 -16.62 2.22
C LYS A 33 4.84 -15.11 2.29
N VAL A 34 3.84 -14.54 1.62
CA VAL A 34 3.49 -13.13 1.73
C VAL A 34 2.02 -13.04 2.09
N TYR A 35 1.77 -12.62 3.32
CA TYR A 35 0.45 -12.43 3.87
C TYR A 35 0.00 -11.00 3.62
N GLY A 36 -1.30 -10.83 3.41
CA GLY A 36 -1.90 -9.53 3.25
C GLY A 36 -3.37 -9.49 3.59
N THR A 37 -3.81 -8.34 4.07
CA THR A 37 -5.21 -8.01 4.31
C THR A 37 -5.56 -6.72 3.58
N SER A 38 -6.71 -6.65 2.91
CA SER A 38 -7.19 -5.43 2.26
C SER A 38 -6.13 -4.80 1.34
N ALA A 39 -5.79 -3.52 1.52
CA ALA A 39 -4.73 -2.87 0.76
C ALA A 39 -3.36 -3.57 0.89
N GLY A 40 -3.08 -4.24 2.01
CA GLY A 40 -1.91 -5.09 2.18
C GLY A 40 -1.94 -6.35 1.30
N ALA A 41 -3.11 -6.92 1.03
CA ALA A 41 -3.27 -8.04 0.08
C ALA A 41 -2.98 -7.60 -1.36
N LEU A 42 -3.41 -6.39 -1.73
CA LEU A 42 -3.08 -5.77 -3.02
C LEU A 42 -1.56 -5.54 -3.18
N ALA A 43 -0.89 -5.09 -2.11
CA ALA A 43 0.57 -4.95 -2.10
C ALA A 43 1.29 -6.31 -2.18
N ALA A 44 0.79 -7.32 -1.45
CA ALA A 44 1.36 -8.66 -1.44
C ALA A 44 1.32 -9.32 -2.83
N VAL A 45 0.18 -9.21 -3.54
CA VAL A 45 0.07 -9.74 -4.91
C VAL A 45 0.96 -8.96 -5.89
N ALA A 46 1.06 -7.63 -5.75
CA ALA A 46 1.94 -6.80 -6.57
C ALA A 46 3.42 -7.15 -6.39
N LEU A 47 3.84 -7.43 -5.15
CA LEU A 47 5.21 -7.87 -4.83
C LEU A 47 5.53 -9.24 -5.44
N LEU A 48 4.61 -10.20 -5.35
CA LEU A 48 4.84 -11.57 -5.78
C LEU A 48 4.83 -11.77 -7.29
N ILE A 49 4.03 -10.99 -8.02
CA ILE A 49 4.01 -11.01 -9.48
C ILE A 49 5.11 -10.08 -10.01
N ASN A 50 6.31 -10.15 -9.41
CA ASN A 50 7.55 -9.58 -9.94
C ASN A 50 7.49 -9.66 -11.47
N HIS A 51 7.57 -8.51 -12.17
CA HIS A 51 7.24 -8.25 -13.58
C HIS A 51 5.88 -7.60 -13.90
N LEU A 52 5.05 -7.26 -12.92
CA LEU A 52 4.01 -6.26 -13.16
C LEU A 52 4.71 -4.95 -13.47
N ASN A 53 4.60 -4.52 -14.74
CA ASN A 53 5.01 -3.21 -15.21
C ASN A 53 4.61 -2.15 -14.18
N ASP A 54 5.42 -1.09 -14.03
CA ASP A 54 5.23 0.03 -13.07
C ASP A 54 3.74 0.47 -12.93
N ASN A 55 2.99 0.34 -14.03
CA ASN A 55 1.53 0.38 -14.17
C ASN A 55 0.66 -0.12 -12.99
N LEU A 56 0.88 -1.28 -12.34
CA LEU A 56 -0.10 -1.72 -11.31
C LEU A 56 0.02 -0.95 -10.01
N ILE A 57 1.24 -0.68 -9.56
CA ILE A 57 1.46 0.17 -8.38
C ILE A 57 0.96 1.58 -8.69
N ASP A 58 1.28 2.09 -9.89
CA ASP A 58 0.77 3.39 -10.35
C ASP A 58 -0.76 3.45 -10.41
N GLU A 59 -1.42 2.35 -10.75
CA GLU A 59 -2.89 2.28 -10.82
C GLU A 59 -3.53 2.07 -9.45
N ILE A 60 -2.85 1.43 -8.49
CA ILE A 60 -3.22 1.42 -7.07
C ILE A 60 -3.09 2.84 -6.45
N LEU A 61 -2.09 3.61 -6.90
CA LEU A 61 -1.97 5.02 -6.53
C LEU A 61 -3.07 5.88 -7.19
N ARG A 62 -3.36 5.66 -8.48
CA ARG A 62 -4.49 6.32 -9.18
C ARG A 62 -5.84 5.97 -8.55
N LEU A 63 -6.01 4.74 -8.08
CA LEU A 63 -7.14 4.26 -7.28
C LEU A 63 -7.43 5.16 -6.10
N ALA A 64 -6.41 5.44 -5.29
CA ALA A 64 -6.52 6.30 -4.14
C ALA A 64 -6.88 7.75 -4.54
N ALA A 65 -6.25 8.27 -5.60
CA ALA A 65 -6.50 9.62 -6.12
C ALA A 65 -7.89 9.79 -6.79
N ILE A 66 -8.44 8.73 -7.40
CA ILE A 66 -9.80 8.73 -7.97
C ILE A 66 -10.85 8.59 -6.87
N GLY A 67 -10.56 7.81 -5.83
CA GLY A 67 -11.35 7.77 -4.61
C GLY A 67 -11.49 9.16 -3.99
N GLU A 68 -10.39 9.92 -3.94
CA GLU A 68 -10.36 11.34 -3.54
C GLU A 68 -11.40 12.19 -4.28
N ARG A 69 -11.34 12.20 -5.61
CA ARG A 69 -12.23 13.02 -6.44
C ARG A 69 -13.69 12.57 -6.38
N SER A 70 -13.92 11.27 -6.21
CA SER A 70 -15.26 10.66 -6.26
C SER A 70 -16.03 10.83 -4.94
N LEU A 71 -15.34 10.80 -3.80
CA LEU A 71 -15.94 11.01 -2.47
C LEU A 71 -16.22 12.50 -2.17
N PHE A 72 -15.42 13.41 -2.73
CA PHE A 72 -15.56 14.85 -2.50
C PHE A 72 -16.25 15.63 -3.64
N GLY A 73 -16.51 15.02 -4.79
CA GLY A 73 -17.24 15.61 -5.92
C GLY A 73 -18.76 15.32 -5.93
N SER A 74 -19.47 15.79 -6.96
CA SER A 74 -20.93 15.63 -7.14
C SER A 74 -21.42 14.19 -7.39
N PHE A 75 -20.53 13.19 -7.32
CA PHE A 75 -20.77 11.77 -7.62
C PHE A 75 -20.79 10.89 -6.36
N LYS A 76 -21.17 11.45 -5.21
CA LYS A 76 -21.21 10.82 -3.86
C LYS A 76 -21.94 9.47 -3.75
N HIS A 77 -22.74 9.06 -4.74
CA HIS A 77 -23.57 7.87 -4.68
C HIS A 77 -23.15 6.71 -5.61
N ILE A 78 -22.05 6.84 -6.37
CA ILE A 78 -21.70 5.88 -7.45
C ILE A 78 -20.36 5.16 -7.22
N PHE A 79 -19.59 5.49 -6.17
CA PHE A 79 -18.29 4.83 -5.95
C PHE A 79 -18.45 3.46 -5.28
N ASN A 80 -18.67 2.41 -6.08
CA ASN A 80 -18.45 1.03 -5.65
C ASN A 80 -16.95 0.71 -5.78
N SER A 81 -16.22 0.82 -4.67
CA SER A 81 -14.78 0.55 -4.63
C SER A 81 -14.46 -0.88 -5.08
N SER A 82 -15.34 -1.84 -4.81
CA SER A 82 -15.19 -3.26 -5.19
C SER A 82 -15.16 -3.44 -6.70
N ASP A 83 -16.09 -2.80 -7.43
CA ASP A 83 -16.15 -2.87 -8.90
C ASP A 83 -14.91 -2.25 -9.54
N TYR A 84 -14.39 -1.18 -8.93
CA TYR A 84 -13.24 -0.47 -9.45
C TYR A 84 -11.93 -1.23 -9.16
N ILE A 85 -11.78 -1.81 -7.97
CA ILE A 85 -10.70 -2.75 -7.65
C ILE A 85 -10.74 -3.96 -8.61
N TYR A 86 -11.92 -4.56 -8.83
CA TYR A 86 -12.08 -5.66 -9.79
C TYR A 86 -11.57 -5.27 -11.18
N LYS A 87 -12.02 -4.12 -11.72
CA LYS A 87 -11.61 -3.66 -13.06
C LYS A 87 -10.10 -3.47 -13.20
N ILE A 88 -9.44 -2.96 -12.18
CA ILE A 88 -7.98 -2.76 -12.20
C ILE A 88 -7.26 -4.10 -12.14
N LEU A 89 -7.68 -4.98 -11.23
CA LEU A 89 -7.09 -6.30 -11.13
C LEU A 89 -7.31 -7.12 -12.40
N ASP A 90 -8.51 -7.07 -13.00
CA ASP A 90 -8.80 -7.78 -14.25
C ASP A 90 -8.01 -7.24 -15.44
N LYS A 91 -7.79 -5.92 -15.48
CA LYS A 91 -7.03 -5.27 -16.55
C LYS A 91 -5.52 -5.54 -16.46
N TYR A 92 -4.97 -5.53 -15.25
CA TYR A 92 -3.52 -5.49 -15.05
C TYR A 92 -2.92 -6.81 -14.55
N LEU A 93 -3.66 -7.66 -13.84
CA LEU A 93 -3.12 -8.97 -13.45
C LEU A 93 -2.92 -9.84 -14.70
N PRO A 94 -1.74 -10.47 -14.85
CA PRO A 94 -1.50 -11.39 -15.95
C PRO A 94 -2.38 -12.63 -15.85
N GLU A 95 -2.59 -13.31 -16.98
CA GLU A 95 -3.50 -14.47 -17.05
C GLU A 95 -3.10 -15.61 -16.11
N ASP A 96 -1.80 -15.80 -15.93
CA ASP A 96 -1.18 -16.80 -15.06
C ASP A 96 -0.92 -16.31 -13.63
N ALA A 97 -1.44 -15.13 -13.22
CA ALA A 97 -1.21 -14.55 -11.90
C ALA A 97 -1.47 -15.54 -10.76
N HIS A 98 -2.59 -16.26 -10.81
CA HIS A 98 -2.96 -17.29 -9.84
C HIS A 98 -1.91 -18.40 -9.71
N LEU A 99 -1.30 -18.84 -10.82
CA LEU A 99 -0.24 -19.85 -10.81
C LEU A 99 1.05 -19.33 -10.17
N ARG A 100 1.38 -18.04 -10.39
CA ARG A 100 2.60 -17.43 -9.85
C ARG A 100 2.56 -17.26 -8.33
N VAL A 101 1.38 -16.97 -7.80
CA VAL A 101 1.19 -16.62 -6.38
C VAL A 101 0.67 -17.78 -5.53
N ASN A 102 0.16 -18.85 -6.15
CA ASN A 102 -0.32 -20.03 -5.43
C ASN A 102 0.71 -20.60 -4.47
N GLY A 103 0.27 -20.90 -3.25
CA GLY A 103 1.13 -21.40 -2.18
C GLY A 103 2.09 -20.36 -1.60
N LYS A 104 2.18 -19.15 -2.15
CA LYS A 104 3.02 -18.05 -1.63
C LYS A 104 2.19 -16.91 -1.06
N LEU A 105 1.16 -16.45 -1.78
CA LEU A 105 0.25 -15.41 -1.33
C LEU A 105 -0.74 -15.98 -0.32
N CYS A 106 -0.97 -15.27 0.77
CA CYS A 106 -1.95 -15.60 1.80
C CYS A 106 -2.87 -14.39 2.03
N ILE A 107 -4.13 -14.50 1.65
CA ILE A 107 -5.11 -13.40 1.75
C ILE A 107 -6.02 -13.65 2.95
N SER A 108 -6.07 -12.68 3.87
CA SER A 108 -7.02 -12.69 4.99
C SER A 108 -8.40 -12.21 4.53
N LEU A 109 -9.43 -12.99 4.86
CA LEU A 109 -10.84 -12.70 4.62
C LEU A 109 -11.61 -12.84 5.92
N THR A 110 -12.68 -12.07 6.10
CA THR A 110 -13.62 -12.26 7.20
C THR A 110 -14.94 -12.78 6.66
N THR A 111 -15.46 -13.88 7.19
CA THR A 111 -16.78 -14.37 6.79
C THR A 111 -17.86 -13.38 7.23
N PHE A 112 -18.82 -13.09 6.36
CA PHE A 112 -19.84 -12.08 6.65
C PHE A 112 -20.86 -12.55 7.71
N THR A 113 -21.06 -13.86 7.84
CA THR A 113 -22.09 -14.47 8.70
C THR A 113 -21.69 -14.59 10.17
N ASP A 114 -20.45 -14.99 10.40
CA ASP A 114 -19.91 -15.42 11.69
C ASP A 114 -18.64 -14.65 12.10
N ALA A 115 -18.18 -13.72 11.25
CA ALA A 115 -17.02 -12.86 11.49
C ALA A 115 -15.71 -13.62 11.76
N GLU A 116 -15.61 -14.86 11.25
CA GLU A 116 -14.45 -15.72 11.39
C GLU A 116 -13.38 -15.38 10.35
N ASN A 117 -12.11 -15.52 10.75
CA ASN A 117 -10.99 -15.29 9.85
C ASN A 117 -10.72 -16.52 8.98
N VAL A 118 -10.56 -16.30 7.67
CA VAL A 118 -10.16 -17.33 6.72
C VAL A 118 -8.96 -16.82 5.92
N VAL A 119 -7.87 -17.59 5.93
CA VAL A 119 -6.70 -17.28 5.11
C VAL A 119 -6.68 -18.18 3.87
N VAL A 120 -6.81 -17.56 2.70
CA VAL A 120 -6.79 -18.26 1.40
C VAL A 120 -5.41 -18.15 0.78
N SER A 121 -4.85 -19.26 0.32
CA SER A 121 -3.53 -19.28 -0.33
C SER A 121 -3.42 -20.11 -1.61
N ASN A 122 -4.53 -20.70 -2.05
CA ASN A 122 -4.63 -21.46 -3.30
C ASN A 122 -5.80 -20.94 -4.11
N PHE A 123 -5.57 -20.80 -5.41
CA PHE A 123 -6.46 -20.21 -6.39
C PHE A 123 -6.44 -21.06 -7.67
N ASP A 124 -7.59 -21.60 -8.05
CA ASP A 124 -7.81 -22.44 -9.23
C ASP A 124 -7.79 -21.62 -10.54
N SER A 125 -7.99 -20.31 -10.47
CA SER A 125 -8.04 -19.42 -11.64
C SER A 125 -7.68 -17.97 -11.30
N ARG A 126 -7.36 -17.16 -12.33
CA ARG A 126 -7.17 -15.70 -12.19
C ARG A 126 -8.41 -15.03 -11.59
N SER A 127 -9.60 -15.41 -12.05
CA SER A 127 -10.86 -14.85 -11.55
C SER A 127 -11.06 -15.17 -10.08
N GLN A 128 -10.71 -16.38 -9.63
CA GLN A 128 -10.80 -16.74 -8.20
C GLN A 128 -9.80 -15.92 -7.36
N LEU A 129 -8.58 -15.69 -7.85
CA LEU A 129 -7.61 -14.79 -7.20
C LEU A 129 -8.17 -13.35 -7.08
N ILE A 130 -8.69 -12.79 -8.18
CA ILE A 130 -9.29 -11.45 -8.20
C ILE A 130 -10.44 -11.38 -7.18
N GLN A 131 -11.29 -12.40 -7.16
CA GLN A 131 -12.43 -12.45 -6.26
C GLN A 131 -12.01 -12.47 -4.79
N ALA A 132 -10.96 -13.22 -4.44
CA ALA A 132 -10.40 -13.20 -3.09
C ALA A 132 -9.88 -11.81 -2.70
N LEU A 133 -9.15 -11.14 -3.59
CA LEU A 133 -8.64 -9.78 -3.34
C LEU A 133 -9.80 -8.78 -3.17
N VAL A 134 -10.83 -8.84 -4.01
CA VAL A 134 -12.02 -7.99 -3.90
C VAL A 134 -12.75 -8.25 -2.58
N CYS A 135 -12.92 -9.51 -2.17
CA CYS A 135 -13.48 -9.85 -0.86
C CYS A 135 -12.66 -9.27 0.29
N SER A 136 -11.32 -9.36 0.21
CA SER A 136 -10.41 -8.84 1.23
C SER A 136 -10.44 -7.31 1.35
N CYS A 137 -10.88 -6.59 0.31
CA CYS A 137 -11.03 -5.12 0.31
C CYS A 137 -12.48 -4.64 0.50
N PHE A 138 -13.45 -5.55 0.73
CA PHE A 138 -14.85 -5.18 0.84
C PHE A 138 -15.18 -4.69 2.25
N ILE A 139 -15.26 -3.37 2.44
CA ILE A 139 -15.69 -2.75 3.69
C ILE A 139 -17.21 -2.53 3.62
N PRO A 140 -18.03 -3.18 4.46
CA PRO A 140 -19.49 -3.01 4.41
C PRO A 140 -19.91 -1.54 4.53
N LEU A 141 -20.94 -1.15 3.78
CA LEU A 141 -21.48 0.23 3.68
C LEU A 141 -20.57 1.24 2.97
N PHE A 142 -19.25 1.04 2.99
CA PHE A 142 -18.29 1.88 2.26
C PHE A 142 -18.10 1.38 0.82
N SER A 143 -17.80 0.09 0.66
CA SER A 143 -17.57 -0.54 -0.64
C SER A 143 -18.87 -0.96 -1.35
N GLY A 144 -19.97 -1.05 -0.61
CA GLY A 144 -21.29 -1.45 -1.09
C GLY A 144 -22.15 -2.07 0.00
N ILE A 145 -23.39 -2.41 -0.33
CA ILE A 145 -24.34 -3.03 0.62
C ILE A 145 -24.21 -4.55 0.60
N LEU A 146 -23.97 -5.15 -0.57
CA LEU A 146 -23.97 -6.60 -0.75
C LEU A 146 -22.53 -7.13 -0.76
N PRO A 147 -22.12 -7.95 0.23
CA PRO A 147 -20.79 -8.54 0.25
C PRO A 147 -20.59 -9.52 -0.92
N PRO A 148 -19.39 -9.52 -1.53
CA PRO A 148 -19.05 -10.42 -2.62
C PRO A 148 -18.94 -11.88 -2.16
N TYR A 149 -19.10 -12.80 -3.11
CA TYR A 149 -18.94 -14.24 -2.89
C TYR A 149 -17.53 -14.70 -3.25
N PHE A 150 -16.99 -15.59 -2.44
CA PHE A 150 -15.84 -16.42 -2.78
C PHE A 150 -16.19 -17.87 -2.44
N ASN A 151 -16.12 -18.77 -3.43
CA ASN A 151 -16.48 -20.19 -3.28
C ASN A 151 -17.83 -20.45 -2.59
N GLY A 152 -18.85 -19.65 -2.92
CA GLY A 152 -20.22 -19.80 -2.39
C GLY A 152 -20.46 -19.19 -1.00
N VAL A 153 -19.43 -18.64 -0.35
CA VAL A 153 -19.53 -17.96 0.95
C VAL A 153 -19.34 -16.46 0.76
N ARG A 154 -20.07 -15.65 1.55
CA ARG A 154 -19.92 -14.19 1.53
C ARG A 154 -18.81 -13.75 2.46
N TYR A 155 -17.96 -12.87 1.96
CA TYR A 155 -16.84 -12.33 2.71
C TYR A 155 -16.84 -10.81 2.73
N MET A 156 -16.23 -10.27 3.76
CA MET A 156 -15.88 -8.88 3.92
C MET A 156 -14.39 -8.75 4.25
N ASP A 157 -13.94 -7.51 4.37
CA ASP A 157 -12.55 -7.15 4.61
C ASP A 157 -11.95 -7.97 5.76
N GLY A 158 -10.76 -8.54 5.51
CA GLY A 158 -10.05 -9.33 6.51
C GLY A 158 -9.66 -8.52 7.75
N GLU A 159 -9.61 -7.18 7.65
CA GLU A 159 -9.33 -6.27 8.77
C GLU A 159 -10.34 -6.44 9.91
N MET A 160 -11.55 -6.90 9.61
CA MET A 160 -12.63 -7.09 10.58
C MET A 160 -12.41 -8.27 11.53
N SER A 161 -11.52 -9.21 11.18
CA SER A 161 -11.18 -10.37 12.02
C SER A 161 -9.67 -10.48 12.29
N ASN A 162 -8.83 -10.26 11.27
CA ASN A 162 -7.38 -10.32 11.36
C ASN A 162 -6.72 -9.37 10.34
N ASN A 163 -6.43 -8.16 10.81
CA ASN A 163 -5.77 -7.09 10.08
C ASN A 163 -4.31 -7.42 9.74
N ARG A 164 -3.59 -8.14 10.61
CA ARG A 164 -2.20 -8.56 10.36
C ARG A 164 -2.09 -10.10 10.40
N PRO A 165 -2.41 -10.78 9.30
CA PRO A 165 -2.43 -12.23 9.22
C PRO A 165 -1.02 -12.78 9.18
N TYR A 166 -0.71 -13.69 10.10
CA TYR A 166 0.44 -14.56 9.97
C TYR A 166 0.14 -15.89 10.66
N CYS A 167 0.82 -16.93 10.21
CA CYS A 167 0.80 -18.21 10.90
C CYS A 167 1.99 -18.23 11.86
N GLU A 168 1.79 -18.64 13.11
CA GLU A 168 2.87 -18.93 14.06
C GLU A 168 3.67 -20.15 13.58
N SER A 169 4.45 -19.97 12.52
CA SER A 169 5.53 -20.87 12.17
C SER A 169 6.82 -20.37 12.83
N SER A 170 7.72 -21.28 13.18
CA SER A 170 9.04 -20.97 13.77
C SER A 170 9.98 -20.16 12.88
N GLU A 171 9.51 -19.66 11.73
CA GLU A 171 10.27 -18.83 10.81
C GLU A 171 9.93 -17.35 11.02
N GLU A 172 10.97 -16.52 11.14
CA GLU A 172 10.85 -15.07 11.30
C GLU A 172 10.03 -14.44 10.16
N ILE A 173 9.04 -13.63 10.54
CA ILE A 173 8.16 -12.91 9.64
C ILE A 173 8.39 -11.41 9.76
N VAL A 174 8.61 -10.75 8.63
CA VAL A 174 8.76 -9.29 8.56
C VAL A 174 7.38 -8.67 8.42
N THR A 175 7.06 -7.74 9.30
CA THR A 175 5.71 -7.18 9.42
C THR A 175 5.68 -5.73 8.95
N VAL A 176 4.66 -5.39 8.17
CA VAL A 176 4.55 -4.10 7.48
C VAL A 176 3.20 -3.47 7.82
N SER A 177 3.22 -2.22 8.27
CA SER A 177 1.99 -1.45 8.52
C SER A 177 2.13 0.01 8.10
N ALA A 178 1.07 0.56 7.50
CA ALA A 178 0.95 1.99 7.22
C ALA A 178 0.75 2.85 8.49
N PHE A 179 0.64 2.23 9.66
CA PHE A 179 0.43 2.88 10.95
C PHE A 179 1.63 2.66 11.86
N SER A 180 1.95 3.68 12.65
CA SER A 180 3.00 3.58 13.67
C SER A 180 2.63 2.54 14.73
N GLY A 181 3.58 1.72 15.13
CA GLY A 181 3.33 0.57 16.00
C GLY A 181 4.57 -0.30 16.21
N GLU A 182 4.35 -1.60 16.41
CA GLU A 182 5.40 -2.59 16.65
C GLU A 182 5.84 -3.36 15.39
N CYS A 183 5.39 -2.93 14.20
CA CYS A 183 5.80 -3.59 12.95
C CYS A 183 7.25 -3.25 12.59
N ASP A 184 7.92 -4.18 11.90
CA ASP A 184 9.32 -4.01 11.46
C ASP A 184 9.48 -2.85 10.47
N ILE A 185 8.49 -2.68 9.59
CA ILE A 185 8.40 -1.60 8.62
C ILE A 185 7.10 -0.84 8.87
N CYS A 186 7.21 0.30 9.55
CA CYS A 186 6.10 1.22 9.76
C CYS A 186 6.60 2.65 10.02
N PRO A 187 5.74 3.67 9.91
CA PRO A 187 6.10 5.03 10.27
C PRO A 187 6.57 5.12 11.73
N CYS A 188 7.67 5.84 11.98
CA CYS A 188 8.04 6.25 13.34
C CYS A 188 7.45 7.64 13.64
N ASP A 189 6.65 7.73 14.71
CA ASP A 189 6.12 8.99 15.23
C ASP A 189 7.00 9.54 16.37
N THR A 190 7.15 10.86 16.42
CA THR A 190 8.04 11.57 17.36
C THR A 190 7.49 11.64 18.80
N SER A 191 6.18 11.46 18.97
CA SER A 191 5.47 11.56 20.25
C SER A 191 5.82 10.38 21.19
N GLN A 192 6.12 10.64 22.47
CA GLN A 192 6.48 9.60 23.45
C GLN A 192 5.36 8.55 23.60
N GLN A 193 5.75 7.28 23.40
CA GLN A 193 4.86 6.13 23.23
C GLN A 193 4.63 5.46 24.58
N ILE A 194 3.41 5.58 25.14
CA ILE A 194 3.03 4.92 26.40
C ILE A 194 1.76 4.08 26.24
N LEU A 195 0.97 4.32 25.19
CA LEU A 195 -0.33 3.68 24.99
C LEU A 195 -0.40 3.03 23.60
N HIS A 196 -0.89 1.79 23.58
CA HIS A 196 -1.08 0.99 22.38
C HIS A 196 -2.54 0.56 22.22
N MET A 197 -2.96 0.38 20.98
CA MET A 197 -4.27 -0.14 20.59
C MET A 197 -4.08 -1.39 19.73
N ASN A 198 -4.81 -2.47 19.99
CA ASN A 198 -4.84 -3.62 19.08
C ASN A 198 -5.99 -3.45 18.09
N TRP A 199 -5.66 -3.38 16.80
CA TRP A 199 -6.63 -3.38 15.70
C TRP A 199 -6.41 -4.60 14.81
N GLY A 200 -7.09 -5.71 15.14
CA GLY A 200 -7.04 -6.96 14.37
C GLY A 200 -5.65 -7.61 14.32
N ASN A 201 -4.98 -7.76 15.47
CA ASN A 201 -3.59 -8.25 15.59
C ASN A 201 -2.50 -7.31 15.04
N ASN A 202 -2.88 -6.07 14.74
CA ASN A 202 -1.94 -4.99 14.47
C ASN A 202 -1.88 -4.05 15.68
N ILE A 203 -0.73 -3.99 16.36
CA ILE A 203 -0.54 -3.16 17.55
C ILE A 203 -0.09 -1.76 17.11
N LEU A 204 -0.97 -0.79 17.33
CA LEU A 204 -0.79 0.60 16.91
C LEU A 204 -0.43 1.49 18.09
N SER A 205 0.52 2.39 17.87
CA SER A 205 0.88 3.43 18.83
C SER A 205 -0.18 4.53 18.83
N LEU A 206 -0.68 4.90 20.01
CA LEU A 206 -1.63 6.00 20.18
C LEU A 206 -0.89 7.33 20.17
N SER A 207 -0.70 7.90 18.98
CA SER A 207 -0.12 9.22 18.75
C SER A 207 -1.10 10.11 17.97
N LYS A 208 -0.90 11.43 18.04
CA LYS A 208 -1.69 12.39 17.25
C LYS A 208 -1.51 12.13 15.74
N GLU A 209 -0.29 11.79 15.34
CA GLU A 209 0.07 11.45 13.97
C GLU A 209 -0.64 10.18 13.51
N ASN A 210 -0.69 9.15 14.34
CA ASN A 210 -1.34 7.89 14.00
C ASN A 210 -2.87 8.01 13.98
N ILE A 211 -3.46 8.79 14.89
CA ILE A 211 -4.90 9.12 14.85
C ILE A 211 -5.26 9.84 13.54
N ARG A 212 -4.39 10.74 13.06
CA ARG A 212 -4.59 11.37 11.74
C ARG A 212 -4.54 10.33 10.61
N ARG A 213 -3.60 9.39 10.64
CA ARG A 213 -3.56 8.28 9.64
C ARG A 213 -4.83 7.43 9.71
N LEU A 214 -5.30 7.08 10.91
CA LEU A 214 -6.54 6.33 11.12
C LEU A 214 -7.76 7.06 10.53
N SER A 215 -7.82 8.39 10.68
CA SER A 215 -8.92 9.19 10.09
C SER A 215 -8.94 9.15 8.55
N GLY A 216 -7.78 8.89 7.93
CA GLY A 216 -7.60 8.81 6.48
C GLY A 216 -7.72 7.41 5.90
N VAL A 217 -8.31 6.44 6.61
CA VAL A 217 -8.50 5.06 6.13
C VAL A 217 -9.65 4.96 5.14
N LEU A 218 -10.80 5.56 5.48
CA LEU A 218 -12.01 5.60 4.64
C LEU A 218 -12.16 6.92 3.89
N ILE A 219 -11.44 7.94 4.33
CA ILE A 219 -11.44 9.26 3.69
C ILE A 219 -10.12 9.41 2.94
N PRO A 220 -10.15 9.47 1.60
CA PRO A 220 -8.95 9.63 0.79
C PRO A 220 -8.28 10.97 1.13
N PRO A 221 -6.99 10.98 1.47
CA PRO A 221 -6.26 12.22 1.72
C PRO A 221 -5.92 12.92 0.40
N SER A 222 -5.39 14.15 0.47
CA SER A 222 -5.04 14.89 -0.73
C SER A 222 -4.00 14.16 -1.59
N SER A 223 -4.02 14.37 -2.90
CA SER A 223 -3.02 13.79 -3.81
C SER A 223 -1.56 14.08 -3.39
N GLU A 224 -1.27 15.27 -2.86
CA GLU A 224 0.04 15.61 -2.28
C GLU A 224 0.37 14.75 -1.05
N THR A 225 -0.62 14.51 -0.18
CA THR A 225 -0.48 13.67 1.00
C THR A 225 -0.27 12.20 0.62
N LEU A 226 -0.94 11.71 -0.42
CA LEU A 226 -0.74 10.36 -0.96
C LEU A 226 0.72 10.14 -1.41
N VAL A 227 1.32 11.11 -2.09
CA VAL A 227 2.74 11.05 -2.47
C VAL A 227 3.63 10.93 -1.24
N LYS A 228 3.43 11.78 -0.21
CA LYS A 228 4.21 11.75 1.04
C LYS A 228 4.07 10.42 1.78
N ILE A 229 2.87 9.82 1.78
CA ILE A 229 2.62 8.50 2.38
C ILE A 229 3.41 7.41 1.63
N CYS A 230 3.39 7.44 0.29
CA CYS A 230 4.14 6.50 -0.54
C CYS A 230 5.66 6.63 -0.28
N GLU A 231 6.19 7.86 -0.29
CA GLU A 231 7.59 8.15 -0.01
C GLU A 231 8.00 7.63 1.38
N GLN A 232 7.19 7.88 2.40
CA GLN A 232 7.43 7.38 3.75
C GLN A 232 7.57 5.84 3.77
N GLY A 233 6.71 5.12 3.05
CA GLY A 233 6.80 3.66 2.92
C GLY A 233 8.09 3.19 2.26
N PHE A 234 8.57 3.91 1.25
CA PHE A 234 9.87 3.61 0.63
C PHE A 234 11.01 3.81 1.62
N TYR A 235 11.03 4.92 2.36
CA TYR A 235 12.11 5.24 3.30
C TYR A 235 12.17 4.31 4.50
N ASP A 236 11.02 3.99 5.10
CA ASP A 236 10.96 3.06 6.23
C ASP A 236 11.45 1.67 5.81
N THR A 237 11.14 1.25 4.59
CA THR A 237 11.65 0.01 4.01
C THR A 237 13.14 0.08 3.75
N LEU A 238 13.65 1.17 3.19
CA LEU A 238 15.09 1.34 2.94
C LEU A 238 15.88 1.28 4.26
N LYS A 239 15.37 1.91 5.31
CA LYS A 239 15.91 1.85 6.67
C LYS A 239 15.96 0.42 7.20
N TYR A 240 14.87 -0.33 7.04
CA TYR A 240 14.82 -1.74 7.43
C TYR A 240 15.83 -2.58 6.65
N LEU A 241 15.87 -2.45 5.31
CA LEU A 241 16.80 -3.20 4.47
C LEU A 241 18.26 -2.89 4.80
N TYR A 242 18.59 -1.63 5.08
CA TYR A 242 19.94 -1.21 5.47
C TYR A 242 20.35 -1.83 6.80
N ARG A 243 19.50 -1.73 7.83
CA ARG A 243 19.77 -2.28 9.17
C ARG A 243 19.97 -3.80 9.17
N ASN A 244 19.30 -4.49 8.26
CA ASN A 244 19.34 -5.95 8.15
C ASN A 244 20.28 -6.46 7.04
N ASN A 245 21.07 -5.58 6.42
CA ASN A 245 22.00 -5.93 5.33
C ASN A 245 21.33 -6.64 4.13
N TYR A 246 20.09 -6.28 3.81
CA TYR A 246 19.34 -6.83 2.67
C TYR A 246 19.44 -5.99 1.40
N ILE A 247 20.13 -4.85 1.42
CA ILE A 247 20.31 -4.02 0.23
C ILE A 247 21.30 -4.71 -0.73
N MET A 248 20.83 -4.97 -1.94
CA MET A 248 21.61 -5.59 -3.02
C MET A 248 21.93 -4.62 -4.16
N ASN A 249 21.18 -3.50 -4.25
CA ASN A 249 21.41 -2.47 -5.25
C ASN A 249 22.43 -1.43 -4.73
N PRO A 250 23.59 -1.25 -5.40
CA PRO A 250 24.63 -0.32 -4.95
C PRO A 250 24.14 1.13 -4.80
N ARG A 251 23.21 1.59 -5.65
CA ARG A 251 22.65 2.96 -5.55
C ARG A 251 21.81 3.12 -4.30
N CYS A 252 20.97 2.13 -3.97
CA CYS A 252 20.20 2.14 -2.72
C CYS A 252 21.11 2.13 -1.49
N LEU A 253 22.23 1.38 -1.56
CA LEU A 253 23.19 1.32 -0.46
C LEU A 253 23.88 2.67 -0.24
N THR A 254 24.28 3.35 -1.32
CA THR A 254 24.86 4.71 -1.24
C THR A 254 23.88 5.67 -0.58
N ILE A 255 22.61 5.69 -1.03
CA ILE A 255 21.56 6.53 -0.43
C ILE A 255 21.45 6.20 1.07
N ALA A 256 21.25 4.94 1.43
CA ALA A 256 21.10 4.56 2.83
C ALA A 256 22.31 4.92 3.72
N SER A 257 23.53 4.84 3.18
CA SER A 257 24.77 5.13 3.91
C SER A 257 25.08 6.63 4.09
N VAL A 258 24.78 7.46 3.08
CA VAL A 258 25.08 8.90 3.10
C VAL A 258 24.14 9.63 4.05
N TYR A 259 22.90 9.15 4.11
CA TYR A 259 21.83 9.77 4.89
C TYR A 259 21.67 9.08 6.24
N GLY A 260 22.79 8.76 6.92
CA GLY A 260 22.88 7.97 8.15
C GLY A 260 21.55 7.91 8.90
N VAL A 261 20.93 6.73 8.92
CA VAL A 261 19.48 6.52 9.18
C VAL A 261 19.10 6.71 10.66
N GLU A 262 19.55 7.82 11.22
CA GLU A 262 19.42 8.31 12.58
C GLU A 262 19.05 9.80 12.55
N SER A 263 17.95 10.13 11.88
CA SER A 263 16.95 11.13 12.31
C SER A 263 16.14 11.61 11.10
N LYS A 264 14.82 11.64 11.30
CA LYS A 264 13.84 12.11 10.30
C LYS A 264 14.05 13.61 9.98
N GLU A 265 14.50 14.38 10.97
CA GLU A 265 14.68 15.83 10.91
C GLU A 265 15.96 16.24 10.17
N VAL A 266 17.08 15.52 10.30
CA VAL A 266 18.31 15.84 9.56
C VAL A 266 18.16 15.47 8.08
N LEU A 267 17.45 14.40 7.72
CA LEU A 267 17.15 14.09 6.31
C LEU A 267 16.23 15.14 5.68
N GLN A 268 15.14 15.49 6.37
CA GLN A 268 14.17 16.46 5.87
C GLN A 268 14.81 17.86 5.73
N ALA A 269 15.55 18.31 6.76
CA ALA A 269 16.22 19.61 6.74
C ALA A 269 17.40 19.67 5.73
N THR A 270 18.09 18.56 5.47
CA THR A 270 19.21 18.55 4.49
C THR A 270 18.68 18.52 3.05
N MET A 271 17.51 17.94 2.80
CA MET A 271 16.82 18.04 1.51
C MET A 271 16.38 19.47 1.21
N ASP A 272 15.96 20.23 2.23
CA ASP A 272 15.62 21.65 2.13
C ASP A 272 16.87 22.54 1.97
N VAL A 273 18.01 22.19 2.58
CA VAL A 273 19.25 22.98 2.57
C VAL A 273 20.14 22.73 1.33
N TYR A 274 20.11 21.54 0.74
CA TYR A 274 20.99 21.18 -0.39
C TYR A 274 20.30 21.01 -1.76
N ASN A 275 19.00 21.35 -1.90
CA ASN A 275 18.26 21.04 -3.15
C ASN A 275 18.54 19.59 -3.62
N CYS A 276 18.66 18.67 -2.66
CA CYS A 276 18.99 17.28 -2.91
C CYS A 276 17.68 16.50 -3.18
N PRO A 277 17.60 15.72 -4.26
CA PRO A 277 16.55 15.89 -5.25
C PRO A 277 15.35 14.96 -5.05
N PHE A 278 14.74 14.97 -3.87
CA PHE A 278 13.44 14.31 -3.64
C PHE A 278 12.24 15.27 -3.64
N GLY A 279 12.46 16.59 -3.78
CA GLY A 279 11.39 17.60 -3.92
C GLY A 279 11.01 17.99 -5.36
N ALA A 280 11.74 17.50 -6.38
CA ALA A 280 11.44 17.74 -7.79
C ALA A 280 12.08 16.69 -8.72
N GLY A 281 13.24 16.14 -8.34
CA GLY A 281 13.94 15.10 -9.09
C GLY A 281 13.38 13.68 -8.90
N ALA A 282 12.74 13.39 -7.76
CA ALA A 282 11.98 12.14 -7.58
C ALA A 282 10.79 12.08 -8.54
N ILE A 283 10.14 13.21 -8.82
CA ILE A 283 9.13 13.33 -9.89
C ILE A 283 9.78 13.07 -11.26
N GLU A 284 11.04 13.47 -11.49
CA GLU A 284 11.77 13.25 -12.75
C GLU A 284 12.29 11.80 -12.93
N GLU A 285 12.67 11.10 -11.86
CA GLU A 285 13.02 9.68 -11.89
C GLU A 285 11.78 8.78 -11.91
N VAL A 286 10.71 9.16 -11.20
CA VAL A 286 9.37 8.56 -11.36
C VAL A 286 8.82 8.85 -12.77
N ARG A 287 9.11 10.01 -13.40
CA ARG A 287 8.87 10.32 -14.83
C ARG A 287 9.67 9.48 -15.82
N LYS A 288 10.82 8.94 -15.40
CA LYS A 288 11.64 8.06 -16.25
C LYS A 288 11.23 6.59 -16.13
N ILE A 289 10.57 6.24 -15.03
CA ILE A 289 10.09 4.90 -14.72
C ILE A 289 8.63 4.74 -15.18
N MET A 290 7.79 5.76 -15.01
CA MET A 290 6.49 5.89 -15.67
C MET A 290 6.68 6.43 -17.09
N LYS A 291 6.06 5.80 -18.10
CA LYS A 291 6.20 6.26 -19.49
C LYS A 291 5.67 7.71 -19.65
N PRO A 292 6.35 8.58 -20.44
CA PRO A 292 5.98 10.00 -20.62
C PRO A 292 4.52 10.23 -21.02
N GLU A 293 3.93 9.30 -21.78
CA GLU A 293 2.55 9.36 -22.27
C GLU A 293 1.49 9.29 -21.16
N GLN A 294 1.84 8.76 -19.98
CA GLN A 294 0.89 8.51 -18.89
C GLN A 294 0.89 9.59 -17.80
N LEU A 295 1.91 10.44 -17.74
CA LEU A 295 2.08 11.47 -16.70
C LEU A 295 1.65 12.86 -17.17
N MET A 296 1.88 13.19 -18.45
CA MET A 296 1.56 14.52 -19.00
C MET A 296 0.07 14.89 -18.92
N PRO A 297 -0.90 14.02 -19.21
CA PRO A 297 -2.31 14.37 -19.10
C PRO A 297 -2.78 14.60 -17.65
N LEU A 298 -2.08 14.02 -16.67
CA LEU A 298 -2.40 14.16 -15.25
C LEU A 298 -1.87 15.49 -14.70
N ILE A 299 -0.66 15.86 -15.13
CA ILE A 299 0.01 17.13 -14.76
C ILE A 299 -0.60 18.30 -15.51
N GLU A 300 -0.94 18.15 -16.79
CA GLU A 300 -1.59 19.20 -17.59
C GLU A 300 -3.01 19.49 -17.13
N ASN A 301 -3.80 18.48 -16.72
CA ASN A 301 -5.10 18.70 -16.09
C ASN A 301 -4.99 19.42 -14.73
N CYS A 302 -3.96 19.12 -13.94
CA CYS A 302 -3.72 19.83 -12.68
C CYS A 302 -3.25 21.28 -12.90
N ARG A 303 -2.47 21.53 -13.97
CA ARG A 303 -1.99 22.89 -14.30
C ARG A 303 -3.10 23.76 -14.89
N ALA A 304 -3.95 23.22 -15.76
CA ALA A 304 -5.09 23.94 -16.33
C ALA A 304 -6.10 24.38 -15.25
N HIS A 305 -6.35 23.55 -14.24
CA HIS A 305 -7.26 23.87 -13.14
C HIS A 305 -6.68 24.89 -12.14
N ILE A 306 -5.36 25.04 -12.09
CA ILE A 306 -4.68 26.06 -11.26
C ILE A 306 -4.63 27.41 -11.98
N VAL A 307 -4.51 27.45 -13.30
CA VAL A 307 -4.54 28.72 -14.07
C VAL A 307 -5.93 29.35 -14.05
N GLU A 308 -7.01 28.57 -14.09
CA GLU A 308 -8.39 29.07 -13.89
C GLU A 308 -8.65 29.63 -12.47
N LEU A 309 -7.87 29.23 -11.47
CA LEU A 309 -8.00 29.70 -10.09
C LEU A 309 -7.10 30.90 -9.76
N VAL A 310 -6.11 31.22 -10.59
CA VAL A 310 -5.13 32.29 -10.33
C VAL A 310 -5.35 33.52 -11.21
N ASP A 311 -5.87 33.38 -12.43
CA ASP A 311 -6.16 34.50 -13.34
C ASP A 311 -7.67 34.67 -13.63
N GLY A 312 -8.51 34.58 -12.59
CA GLY A 312 -9.89 35.07 -12.69
C GLY A 312 -9.91 36.61 -12.62
N GLU A 313 -10.77 37.25 -13.43
CA GLU A 313 -11.07 38.70 -13.34
C GLU A 313 -11.09 39.26 -11.90
#